data_AF-A0AA36D8Y9-F1
#
_entry.id   AF-A0AA36D8Y9-F1
#
_cell.length_a   1.000
_cell.length_b   1.000
_cell.length_c   1.000
_cell.angle_alpha   90.00
_cell.angle_beta   90.00
_cell.angle_gamma   90.00
#
_symmetry.space_group_name_H-M   'P 1'
#
loop_
_entity.id
_entity.type
_entity.pdbx_description
1 polymer ?
#
loop_
_entity_poly.entity_id
_entity_poly.type
_entity_poly.pdbx_seq_one_letter_code
_entity_poly.pdbx_strand_id
1 'polypeptide(L)'
;MKFVLLSALVAAAVATDAGWKYVDGYIFPCLRSGCASPAAQVQATVNRLHSDGAEFGMLWLDIERLAWPADQNANRNFITAMANELDALKVTWGIYTNYNNWASIVGASWSAYGHKPLWWATYDGRKDNADFKPFGGWTSVAIHQWAGSVKGPCGTICRTQDQPTVPALKAAGSGLQQGIDKEGPIWTPESSTTGHEPSLLRMMVGMAFRACPSMDSNAWLITAGWNDVDGYIFPCLRSGCAPPANQIEATVNKLNAEGAQFGMLWLDLERALGNQLDAMHINWGIYTNYNNWEAIVGADWAQWSSKPLWWATYDGRKDMADFKPFGGWTKAVNVDGFKCLAAHNYSFFVARVWHSYGDYDETGIQNIKNARAAGWKDIQNVVKKLNAENANFGMLWLDIEIFEWPDNKTANQDFISELCKELDAQKVQWGIYSSAHNWLNIVGLDWAVWKDKPLWWATYDGKKDYADFKSFGGWTKPAIHQWAGSVSGPCGVNMDLNYYP
;
A
#
# COMPACT_ATOMS: atom_id res chain seq x y z
N MET A 1 -16.08 -4.64 -15.16
CA MET A 1 -15.20 -5.45 -16.03
C MET A 1 -13.80 -4.84 -16.04
N LYS A 2 -13.20 -4.65 -14.85
CA LYS A 2 -11.88 -4.02 -14.68
C LYS A 2 -10.84 -4.96 -14.06
N PHE A 3 -11.26 -5.96 -13.29
CA PHE A 3 -10.35 -6.85 -12.54
C PHE A 3 -9.68 -7.96 -13.38
N VAL A 4 -10.38 -8.54 -14.37
CA VAL A 4 -9.85 -9.69 -15.15
C VAL A 4 -8.80 -9.27 -16.19
N LEU A 5 -8.85 -8.03 -16.70
CA LEU A 5 -7.84 -7.54 -17.64
C LEU A 5 -6.50 -7.23 -16.93
N LEU A 6 -6.51 -6.77 -15.68
CA LEU A 6 -5.29 -6.35 -14.99
C LEU A 6 -4.28 -7.50 -14.82
N SER A 7 -4.76 -8.72 -14.52
CA SER A 7 -3.91 -9.90 -14.29
C SER A 7 -3.22 -10.44 -15.55
N ALA A 8 -3.83 -10.30 -16.72
CA ALA A 8 -3.22 -10.75 -17.97
C ALA A 8 -2.16 -9.77 -18.50
N LEU A 9 -2.33 -8.47 -18.23
CA LEU A 9 -1.45 -7.39 -18.66
C LEU A 9 -0.10 -7.40 -17.93
N VAL A 10 -0.13 -7.61 -16.61
CA VAL A 10 1.09 -7.76 -15.79
C VAL A 10 1.90 -8.98 -16.23
N ALA A 11 1.23 -10.08 -16.62
CA ALA A 11 1.91 -11.28 -17.08
C ALA A 11 2.71 -11.08 -18.38
N ALA A 12 2.23 -10.23 -19.30
CA ALA A 12 2.90 -9.99 -20.58
C ALA A 12 4.18 -9.16 -20.42
N ALA A 13 4.13 -8.08 -19.62
CA ALA A 13 5.31 -7.27 -19.32
C ALA A 13 6.38 -8.11 -18.58
N VAL A 14 5.97 -8.88 -17.57
CA VAL A 14 6.87 -9.74 -16.77
C VAL A 14 7.48 -10.86 -17.61
N ALA A 15 6.72 -11.46 -18.54
CA ALA A 15 7.26 -12.49 -19.43
C ALA A 15 8.35 -11.93 -20.36
N THR A 16 8.15 -10.73 -20.89
CA THR A 16 9.14 -10.05 -21.74
C THR A 16 10.43 -9.76 -20.97
N ASP A 17 10.32 -9.22 -19.75
CA ASP A 17 11.48 -8.97 -18.87
C ASP A 17 12.20 -10.28 -18.46
N ALA A 18 11.46 -11.38 -18.33
CA ALA A 18 12.01 -12.71 -18.10
C ALA A 18 12.64 -13.35 -19.37
N GLY A 19 12.72 -12.60 -20.47
CA GLY A 19 13.33 -13.05 -21.72
C GLY A 19 12.45 -13.99 -22.55
N TRP A 20 11.13 -14.01 -22.31
CA TRP A 20 10.23 -14.83 -23.10
C TRP A 20 10.10 -14.25 -24.50
N LYS A 21 10.48 -15.04 -25.50
CA LYS A 21 10.49 -14.62 -26.90
C LYS A 21 9.09 -14.47 -27.50
N TYR A 22 8.10 -15.19 -26.95
CA TYR A 22 6.75 -15.26 -27.49
C TYR A 22 5.74 -14.97 -26.38
N VAL A 23 5.26 -13.74 -26.38
CA VAL A 23 4.27 -13.23 -25.42
C VAL A 23 3.09 -12.70 -26.22
N ASP A 24 1.94 -13.34 -26.09
CA ASP A 24 0.71 -12.95 -26.78
C ASP A 24 -0.37 -12.59 -25.75
N GLY A 25 -1.29 -11.71 -26.13
CA GLY A 25 -2.49 -11.40 -25.36
C GLY A 25 -3.75 -11.95 -26.02
N TYR A 26 -4.86 -12.00 -25.28
CA TYR A 26 -6.17 -12.28 -25.88
C TYR A 26 -7.22 -11.31 -25.36
N ILE A 27 -8.19 -10.99 -26.22
CA ILE A 27 -9.37 -10.21 -25.86
C ILE A 27 -10.54 -11.16 -25.79
N PHE A 28 -11.13 -11.29 -24.61
CA PHE A 28 -12.41 -11.94 -24.42
C PHE A 28 -13.53 -10.91 -24.49
N PRO A 29 -14.28 -10.82 -25.61
CA PRO A 29 -15.14 -9.69 -25.86
C PRO A 29 -16.34 -9.65 -24.92
N CYS A 30 -16.68 -8.45 -24.44
CA CYS A 30 -17.92 -8.24 -23.74
C CYS A 30 -19.08 -7.98 -24.71
N LEU A 31 -20.15 -8.74 -24.55
CA LEU A 31 -21.33 -8.66 -25.41
C LEU A 31 -22.58 -8.10 -24.69
N ARG A 32 -22.44 -7.71 -23.42
CA ARG A 32 -23.56 -7.13 -22.65
C ARG A 32 -23.87 -5.71 -23.14
N SER A 33 -25.13 -5.31 -23.06
CA SER A 33 -25.61 -3.99 -23.51
C SER A 33 -24.89 -2.79 -22.87
N GLY A 34 -24.38 -2.95 -21.64
CA GLY A 34 -23.61 -1.91 -20.94
C GLY A 34 -22.11 -1.90 -21.25
N CYS A 35 -21.62 -2.76 -22.14
CA CYS A 35 -20.21 -2.80 -22.52
C CYS A 35 -19.90 -1.85 -23.67
N ALA A 36 -18.62 -1.47 -23.77
CA ALA A 36 -18.14 -0.60 -24.83
C ALA A 36 -18.33 -1.23 -26.22
N SER A 37 -18.31 -0.41 -27.27
CA SER A 37 -18.38 -0.90 -28.65
C SER A 37 -17.20 -1.83 -28.98
N PRO A 38 -17.31 -2.71 -29.99
CA PRO A 38 -16.26 -3.68 -30.31
C PRO A 38 -14.90 -3.01 -30.56
N ALA A 39 -14.89 -1.93 -31.36
CA ALA A 39 -13.70 -1.12 -31.62
C ALA A 39 -13.15 -0.49 -30.33
N ALA A 40 -14.00 0.08 -29.47
CA ALA A 40 -13.55 0.67 -28.21
C ALA A 40 -12.95 -0.37 -27.25
N GLN A 41 -13.42 -1.63 -27.27
CA GLN A 41 -12.83 -2.71 -26.48
C GLN A 41 -11.40 -3.04 -26.95
N VAL A 42 -11.19 -3.10 -28.27
CA VAL A 42 -9.87 -3.30 -28.87
C VAL A 42 -8.96 -2.12 -28.55
N GLN A 43 -9.39 -0.91 -28.88
CA GLN A 43 -8.62 0.32 -28.66
C GLN A 43 -8.22 0.47 -27.19
N ALA A 44 -9.13 0.22 -26.25
CA ALA A 44 -8.83 0.27 -24.83
C ALA A 44 -7.81 -0.80 -24.41
N THR A 45 -7.89 -2.00 -24.98
CA THR A 45 -6.94 -3.08 -24.68
C THR A 45 -5.54 -2.74 -25.20
N VAL A 46 -5.44 -2.34 -26.47
CA VAL A 46 -4.16 -2.00 -27.11
C VAL A 46 -3.52 -0.78 -26.46
N ASN A 47 -4.31 0.28 -26.21
CA ASN A 47 -3.80 1.47 -25.52
C ASN A 47 -3.29 1.12 -24.13
N ARG A 48 -3.97 0.20 -23.44
CA ARG A 48 -3.55 -0.22 -22.11
C ARG A 48 -2.29 -1.08 -22.14
N LEU A 49 -2.18 -2.02 -23.07
CA LEU A 49 -0.95 -2.80 -23.27
C LEU A 49 0.25 -1.89 -23.54
N HIS A 50 0.09 -0.93 -24.45
CA HIS A 50 1.15 0.03 -24.75
C HIS A 50 1.46 0.97 -23.58
N SER A 51 0.45 1.47 -22.86
CA SER A 51 0.68 2.35 -21.70
C SER A 51 1.41 1.65 -20.57
N ASP A 52 1.17 0.35 -20.41
CA ASP A 52 1.77 -0.47 -19.36
C ASP A 52 3.15 -1.02 -19.79
N GLY A 53 3.63 -0.67 -21.00
CA GLY A 53 4.92 -1.14 -21.52
C GLY A 53 4.95 -2.64 -21.85
N ALA A 54 3.79 -3.29 -21.96
CA ALA A 54 3.71 -4.70 -22.31
C ALA A 54 4.05 -4.89 -23.79
N GLU A 55 5.21 -5.49 -24.07
CA GLU A 55 5.52 -5.97 -25.41
C GLU A 55 4.72 -7.27 -25.66
N PHE A 56 4.00 -7.31 -26.78
CA PHE A 56 3.26 -8.50 -27.19
C PHE A 56 3.40 -8.73 -28.70
N GLY A 57 3.51 -9.99 -29.08
CA GLY A 57 3.63 -10.42 -30.47
C GLY A 57 2.28 -10.41 -31.18
N MET A 58 1.26 -11.01 -30.56
CA MET A 58 -0.08 -11.15 -31.15
C MET A 58 -1.20 -10.88 -30.14
N LEU A 59 -2.34 -10.36 -30.64
CA LEU A 59 -3.62 -10.40 -29.93
C LEU A 59 -4.59 -11.42 -30.53
N TRP A 60 -5.15 -12.28 -29.67
CA TRP A 60 -6.13 -13.28 -30.05
C TRP A 60 -7.54 -12.83 -29.68
N LEU A 61 -8.46 -12.80 -30.63
CA LEU A 61 -9.88 -12.62 -30.29
C LEU A 61 -10.44 -13.96 -29.80
N ASP A 62 -10.87 -14.00 -28.55
CA ASP A 62 -11.43 -15.19 -27.92
C ASP A 62 -12.92 -15.30 -28.23
N ILE A 63 -13.22 -16.13 -29.24
CA ILE A 63 -14.56 -16.36 -29.77
C ILE A 63 -15.06 -17.72 -29.27
N GLU A 64 -15.55 -17.72 -28.03
CA GLU A 64 -16.19 -18.88 -27.39
C GLU A 64 -17.55 -18.55 -26.76
N ARG A 65 -18.34 -19.59 -26.46
CA ARG A 65 -19.82 -19.58 -26.27
C ARG A 65 -20.38 -18.67 -25.17
N LEU A 66 -19.59 -17.87 -24.46
CA LEU A 66 -20.14 -17.01 -23.41
C LEU A 66 -20.86 -15.79 -24.01
N ALA A 67 -22.18 -15.71 -23.77
CA ALA A 67 -23.02 -14.53 -24.01
C ALA A 67 -23.21 -14.08 -25.48
N TRP A 68 -22.85 -14.89 -26.49
CA TRP A 68 -23.17 -14.59 -27.88
C TRP A 68 -24.66 -14.77 -28.18
N PRO A 69 -25.33 -13.78 -28.80
CA PRO A 69 -26.72 -13.94 -29.23
C PRO A 69 -26.83 -14.94 -30.39
N ALA A 70 -28.04 -15.45 -30.63
CA ALA A 70 -28.30 -16.42 -31.70
C ALA A 70 -28.16 -15.83 -33.12
N ASP A 71 -28.17 -14.50 -33.26
CA ASP A 71 -28.04 -13.82 -34.54
C ASP A 71 -26.59 -13.86 -35.04
N GLN A 72 -26.30 -14.82 -35.92
CA GLN A 72 -24.98 -14.99 -36.50
C GLN A 72 -24.52 -13.78 -37.34
N ASN A 73 -25.43 -13.03 -37.97
CA ASN A 73 -25.05 -11.85 -38.74
C ASN A 73 -24.61 -10.71 -37.81
N ALA A 74 -25.33 -10.51 -36.71
CA ALA A 74 -24.91 -9.56 -35.67
C ALA A 74 -23.53 -9.93 -35.09
N ASN A 75 -23.29 -11.21 -34.84
CA ASN A 75 -22.01 -11.71 -34.32
C ASN A 75 -20.86 -11.47 -35.32
N ARG A 76 -21.08 -11.77 -36.60
CA ARG A 76 -20.11 -11.50 -37.68
C ARG A 76 -19.78 -10.01 -37.76
N ASN A 77 -20.78 -9.14 -37.68
CA ASN A 77 -20.57 -7.69 -37.68
C ASN A 77 -19.78 -7.22 -36.46
N PHE A 78 -20.07 -7.77 -35.28
CA PHE A 78 -19.34 -7.47 -34.04
C PHE A 78 -17.86 -7.84 -34.15
N ILE A 79 -17.55 -9.07 -34.59
CA ILE A 79 -16.18 -9.55 -34.79
C ILE A 79 -15.49 -8.72 -35.88
N THR A 80 -16.20 -8.37 -36.94
CA THR A 80 -15.67 -7.52 -38.03
C THR A 80 -15.25 -6.15 -37.53
N ALA A 81 -16.05 -5.53 -36.64
CA ALA A 81 -15.68 -4.26 -36.04
C ALA A 81 -14.42 -4.36 -35.16
N MET A 82 -14.22 -5.46 -34.42
CA MET A 82 -12.97 -5.67 -33.67
C MET A 82 -11.77 -5.87 -34.59
N ALA A 83 -11.94 -6.70 -35.63
CA ALA A 83 -10.90 -6.99 -36.62
C ALA A 83 -10.43 -5.72 -37.34
N ASN A 84 -11.37 -4.88 -37.79
CA ASN A 84 -11.07 -3.62 -38.45
C ASN A 84 -10.28 -2.67 -37.53
N GLU A 85 -10.61 -2.63 -36.24
CA GLU A 85 -9.88 -1.81 -35.27
C GLU A 85 -8.46 -2.36 -35.02
N LEU A 86 -8.30 -3.68 -34.91
CA LEU A 86 -6.98 -4.31 -34.78
C LEU A 86 -6.10 -4.02 -36.00
N ASP A 87 -6.65 -4.12 -37.21
CA ASP A 87 -5.94 -3.79 -38.45
C ASP A 87 -5.60 -2.28 -38.51
N ALA A 88 -6.51 -1.39 -38.08
CA ALA A 88 -6.27 0.05 -38.01
C ALA A 88 -5.15 0.43 -37.04
N LEU A 89 -5.08 -0.26 -35.90
CA LEU A 89 -4.01 -0.11 -34.90
C LEU A 89 -2.72 -0.84 -35.27
N LYS A 90 -2.68 -1.52 -36.43
CA LYS A 90 -1.54 -2.28 -36.94
C LYS A 90 -1.05 -3.35 -35.97
N VAL A 91 -1.96 -3.93 -35.20
CA VAL A 91 -1.66 -5.03 -34.28
C VAL A 91 -1.68 -6.34 -35.07
N THR A 92 -0.68 -7.21 -34.85
CA THR A 92 -0.74 -8.59 -35.35
C THR A 92 -1.79 -9.37 -34.55
N TRP A 93 -2.72 -10.06 -35.21
CA TRP A 93 -3.83 -10.70 -34.51
C TRP A 93 -4.32 -12.01 -35.14
N GLY A 94 -5.00 -12.82 -34.33
CA GLY A 94 -5.58 -14.12 -34.68
C GLY A 94 -6.91 -14.41 -33.98
N ILE A 95 -7.46 -15.60 -34.23
CA ILE A 95 -8.72 -16.06 -33.63
C ILE A 95 -8.45 -17.24 -32.70
N TYR A 96 -8.93 -17.15 -31.46
CA TYR A 96 -9.08 -18.31 -30.57
C TYR A 96 -10.51 -18.85 -30.69
N THR A 97 -10.66 -20.12 -31.06
CA THR A 97 -11.97 -20.79 -31.11
C THR A 97 -11.85 -22.32 -31.30
N ASN A 98 -12.99 -22.98 -31.44
CA ASN A 98 -13.08 -24.35 -31.95
C ASN A 98 -14.27 -24.50 -32.91
N TYR A 99 -14.36 -25.65 -33.59
CA TYR A 99 -15.41 -25.92 -34.59
C TYR A 99 -16.82 -25.62 -34.05
N ASN A 100 -17.15 -26.11 -32.85
CA ASN A 100 -18.49 -26.00 -32.29
C ASN A 100 -18.82 -24.55 -31.90
N ASN A 101 -17.86 -23.85 -31.30
CA ASN A 101 -18.01 -22.43 -30.96
C ASN A 101 -18.20 -21.61 -32.23
N TRP A 102 -17.30 -21.73 -33.21
CA TRP A 102 -17.39 -21.02 -34.50
C TRP A 102 -18.71 -21.31 -35.23
N ALA A 103 -19.08 -22.59 -35.34
CA ALA A 103 -20.31 -23.01 -35.98
C ALA A 103 -21.56 -22.41 -35.34
N SER A 104 -21.61 -22.37 -34.01
CA SER A 104 -22.75 -21.79 -33.29
C SER A 104 -22.79 -20.26 -33.37
N ILE A 105 -21.64 -19.59 -33.22
CA ILE A 105 -21.57 -18.13 -33.06
C ILE A 105 -21.68 -17.43 -34.42
N VAL A 106 -20.97 -17.91 -35.44
CA VAL A 106 -20.88 -17.24 -36.75
C VAL A 106 -21.22 -18.14 -37.93
N GLY A 107 -21.38 -19.44 -37.73
CA GLY A 107 -21.65 -20.41 -38.78
C GLY A 107 -20.37 -21.03 -39.34
N ALA A 108 -20.34 -22.36 -39.48
CA ALA A 108 -19.13 -23.12 -39.77
C ALA A 108 -18.47 -22.77 -41.13
N SER A 109 -19.27 -22.30 -42.08
CA SER A 109 -18.84 -21.91 -43.43
C SER A 109 -18.38 -20.46 -43.54
N TRP A 110 -18.55 -19.63 -42.50
CA TRP A 110 -18.10 -18.25 -42.55
C TRP A 110 -16.56 -18.19 -42.49
N SER A 111 -15.96 -17.72 -43.58
CA SER A 111 -14.52 -17.84 -43.85
C SER A 111 -13.75 -16.52 -43.92
N ALA A 112 -14.37 -15.42 -43.47
CA ALA A 112 -13.78 -14.07 -43.57
C ALA A 112 -12.36 -13.97 -42.99
N TYR A 113 -12.06 -14.76 -41.94
CA TYR A 113 -10.78 -14.75 -41.24
C TYR A 113 -9.95 -16.02 -41.38
N GLY A 114 -10.28 -16.90 -42.33
CA GLY A 114 -9.53 -18.15 -42.56
C GLY A 114 -8.05 -17.95 -42.94
N HIS A 115 -7.68 -16.73 -43.37
CA HIS A 115 -6.31 -16.33 -43.67
C HIS A 115 -5.53 -15.81 -42.44
N LYS A 116 -6.20 -15.53 -41.32
CA LYS A 116 -5.58 -15.13 -40.05
C LYS A 116 -5.19 -16.39 -39.25
N PRO A 117 -4.20 -16.32 -38.35
CA PRO A 117 -3.78 -17.48 -37.57
C PRO A 117 -4.90 -17.97 -36.64
N LEU A 118 -4.95 -19.29 -36.43
CA LEU A 118 -5.93 -19.98 -35.58
C LEU A 118 -5.27 -20.54 -34.32
N TRP A 119 -5.80 -20.14 -33.17
CA TRP A 119 -5.60 -20.81 -31.90
C TRP A 119 -6.79 -21.74 -31.65
N TRP A 120 -6.53 -23.04 -31.83
CA TRP A 120 -7.52 -24.11 -31.79
C TRP A 120 -7.60 -24.74 -30.40
N ALA A 121 -8.79 -24.71 -29.79
CA ALA A 121 -9.03 -25.20 -28.42
C ALA A 121 -9.86 -26.50 -28.39
N THR A 122 -9.23 -27.63 -28.05
CA THR A 122 -9.92 -28.95 -28.00
C THR A 122 -9.94 -29.60 -26.64
N TYR A 123 -8.95 -29.33 -25.77
CA TYR A 123 -8.86 -29.95 -24.44
C TYR A 123 -8.80 -31.49 -24.46
N ASP A 124 -8.26 -32.08 -25.53
CA ASP A 124 -8.20 -33.53 -25.79
C ASP A 124 -7.03 -34.26 -25.08
N GLY A 125 -6.15 -33.53 -24.41
CA GLY A 125 -4.97 -34.07 -23.73
C GLY A 125 -3.78 -34.38 -24.67
N ARG A 126 -3.90 -34.12 -25.98
CA ARG A 126 -2.90 -34.52 -26.99
C ARG A 126 -2.11 -33.32 -27.49
N LYS A 127 -0.78 -33.39 -27.42
CA LYS A 127 0.11 -32.31 -27.91
C LYS A 127 0.33 -32.36 -29.43
N ASP A 128 -0.69 -32.75 -30.19
CA ASP A 128 -0.61 -32.97 -31.63
C ASP A 128 -1.86 -32.42 -32.35
N ASN A 129 -1.74 -32.11 -33.64
CA ASN A 129 -2.83 -31.56 -34.45
C ASN A 129 -3.57 -32.64 -35.27
N ALA A 130 -3.44 -33.94 -34.94
CA ALA A 130 -3.90 -35.03 -35.80
C ALA A 130 -5.43 -35.01 -36.01
N ASP A 131 -6.17 -34.51 -35.02
CA ASP A 131 -7.63 -34.49 -35.02
C ASP A 131 -8.21 -33.18 -35.60
N PHE A 132 -7.36 -32.26 -36.07
CA PHE A 132 -7.82 -31.01 -36.69
C PHE A 132 -8.55 -31.27 -38.00
N LYS A 133 -9.75 -30.71 -38.12
CA LYS A 133 -10.55 -30.71 -39.34
C LYS A 133 -10.76 -29.28 -39.81
N PRO A 134 -10.59 -28.96 -41.10
CA PRO A 134 -10.80 -27.61 -41.61
C PRO A 134 -12.21 -27.06 -41.32
N PHE A 135 -12.28 -25.80 -40.88
CA PHE A 135 -13.52 -25.05 -40.68
C PHE A 135 -13.24 -23.55 -40.77
N GLY A 136 -14.27 -22.72 -41.01
CA GLY A 136 -14.11 -21.26 -41.01
C GLY A 136 -13.04 -20.72 -41.98
N GLY A 137 -12.69 -21.51 -43.02
CA GLY A 137 -11.61 -21.20 -43.96
C GLY A 137 -10.20 -21.61 -43.50
N TRP A 138 -10.00 -22.05 -42.26
CA TRP A 138 -8.71 -22.54 -41.77
C TRP A 138 -8.42 -23.96 -42.25
N THR A 139 -7.23 -24.17 -42.80
CA THR A 139 -6.70 -25.49 -43.20
C THR A 139 -5.52 -25.94 -42.33
N SER A 140 -5.03 -25.07 -41.45
CA SER A 140 -3.95 -25.35 -40.50
C SER A 140 -4.15 -24.59 -39.19
N VAL A 141 -3.49 -25.07 -38.14
CA VAL A 141 -3.53 -24.51 -36.78
C VAL A 141 -2.21 -23.81 -36.47
N ALA A 142 -2.26 -22.63 -35.85
CA ALA A 142 -1.08 -21.91 -35.37
C ALA A 142 -0.75 -22.26 -33.91
N ILE A 143 -1.77 -22.31 -33.04
CA ILE A 143 -1.65 -22.73 -31.62
C ILE A 143 -2.67 -23.81 -31.33
N HIS A 144 -2.25 -24.88 -30.64
CA HIS A 144 -3.17 -25.90 -30.13
C HIS A 144 -3.25 -25.84 -28.60
N GLN A 145 -4.44 -25.56 -28.08
CA GLN A 145 -4.74 -25.72 -26.66
C GLN A 145 -5.39 -27.08 -26.41
N TRP A 146 -4.55 -27.98 -25.93
CA TRP A 146 -4.85 -29.39 -25.72
C TRP A 146 -5.23 -29.72 -24.27
N ALA A 147 -4.95 -28.86 -23.29
CA ALA A 147 -5.52 -29.01 -21.96
C ALA A 147 -5.92 -27.67 -21.34
N GLY A 148 -6.77 -27.78 -20.32
CA GLY A 148 -7.25 -26.63 -19.57
C GLY A 148 -6.20 -26.12 -18.60
N SER A 149 -6.68 -25.55 -17.50
CA SER A 149 -5.85 -25.16 -16.38
C SER A 149 -5.06 -26.35 -15.82
N VAL A 150 -3.73 -26.29 -15.91
CA VAL A 150 -2.83 -27.24 -15.25
C VAL A 150 -1.94 -26.52 -14.24
N LYS A 151 -1.58 -27.23 -13.17
CA LYS A 151 -0.61 -26.73 -12.20
C LYS A 151 0.79 -26.80 -12.82
N GLY A 152 1.37 -25.64 -13.08
CA GLY A 152 2.73 -25.45 -13.54
C GLY A 152 3.76 -25.70 -12.43
N PRO A 153 5.04 -25.85 -12.81
CA PRO A 153 6.13 -26.24 -11.91
C PRO A 153 6.44 -25.19 -10.82
N CYS A 154 6.02 -23.94 -11.01
CA CYS A 154 6.22 -22.83 -10.07
C CYS A 154 4.94 -22.46 -9.31
N GLY A 155 3.98 -23.38 -9.19
CA GLY A 155 2.68 -23.10 -8.56
C GLY A 155 1.71 -22.28 -9.45
N THR A 156 2.11 -21.94 -10.67
CA THR A 156 1.29 -21.18 -11.63
C THR A 156 0.20 -22.06 -12.24
N ILE A 157 -1.05 -21.63 -12.28
CA ILE A 157 -2.06 -22.30 -13.12
C ILE A 157 -1.94 -21.77 -14.54
N CYS A 158 -1.36 -22.56 -15.44
CA CYS A 158 -1.21 -22.20 -16.85
C CYS A 158 -2.21 -23.00 -17.69
N ARG A 159 -2.71 -22.40 -18.78
CA ARG A 159 -3.34 -23.18 -19.86
C ARG A 159 -2.25 -23.69 -20.78
N THR A 160 -2.17 -25.00 -21.00
CA THR A 160 -1.11 -25.57 -21.84
C THR A 160 -1.38 -25.35 -23.32
N GLN A 161 -0.31 -24.96 -24.03
CA GLN A 161 -0.31 -24.67 -25.46
C GLN A 161 0.99 -25.19 -26.06
N ASP A 162 0.99 -25.49 -27.36
CA ASP A 162 2.20 -25.82 -28.11
C ASP A 162 2.34 -24.90 -29.34
N GLN A 163 3.59 -24.56 -29.69
CA GLN A 163 3.97 -23.64 -30.76
C GLN A 163 4.96 -24.34 -31.72
N PRO A 164 4.74 -24.32 -33.05
CA PRO A 164 5.74 -24.81 -34.01
C PRO A 164 7.01 -23.94 -34.00
N THR A 165 8.19 -24.55 -34.01
CA THR A 165 9.51 -23.90 -33.80
C THR A 165 10.00 -23.03 -34.98
N VAL A 166 10.44 -21.78 -34.73
CA VAL A 166 11.17 -20.91 -35.70
C VAL A 166 12.30 -20.08 -35.02
N PRO A 167 13.49 -19.86 -35.63
CA PRO A 167 14.72 -19.37 -34.96
C PRO A 167 14.78 -17.87 -34.61
N ALA A 168 15.74 -17.49 -33.74
CA ALA A 168 15.90 -16.16 -33.13
C ALA A 168 16.74 -15.15 -33.94
N LEU A 169 16.42 -13.86 -33.82
CA LEU A 169 17.20 -12.72 -34.29
C LEU A 169 17.44 -11.70 -33.16
N LYS A 170 18.59 -11.03 -33.22
CA LYS A 170 19.26 -10.24 -32.17
C LYS A 170 18.81 -8.77 -32.09
N ALA A 171 18.72 -8.29 -30.83
CA ALA A 171 19.15 -7.03 -30.21
C ALA A 171 18.97 -5.65 -30.89
N ALA A 172 18.36 -4.71 -30.14
CA ALA A 172 18.73 -3.31 -29.85
C ALA A 172 17.49 -2.69 -29.16
N GLY A 173 17.51 -1.88 -28.10
CA GLY A 173 18.45 -0.89 -27.61
C GLY A 173 17.63 0.36 -27.22
N SER A 174 17.76 0.79 -25.95
CA SER A 174 17.44 2.12 -25.38
C SER A 174 16.00 2.67 -25.41
N GLY A 175 15.42 2.79 -24.21
CA GLY A 175 15.00 4.07 -23.62
C GLY A 175 13.57 4.55 -23.88
N LEU A 176 12.75 4.63 -22.82
CA LEU A 176 12.03 5.86 -22.43
C LEU A 176 11.20 5.63 -21.15
N GLN A 177 11.52 6.46 -20.16
CA GLN A 177 10.82 6.68 -18.90
C GLN A 177 9.47 7.38 -19.14
N GLN A 178 8.38 6.92 -18.50
CA GLN A 178 7.43 7.70 -17.68
C GLN A 178 6.01 7.10 -17.63
N GLY A 179 5.50 6.91 -16.41
CA GLY A 179 4.11 7.22 -16.05
C GLY A 179 3.18 6.05 -15.76
N ILE A 180 3.18 5.51 -14.53
CA ILE A 180 2.04 4.76 -13.99
C ILE A 180 1.63 5.35 -12.65
N ASP A 181 0.53 6.09 -12.68
CA ASP A 181 -0.03 6.87 -11.58
C ASP A 181 -1.51 6.48 -11.43
N LYS A 182 -1.89 5.55 -10.52
CA LYS A 182 -3.21 5.48 -9.82
C LYS A 182 -3.24 4.42 -8.70
N GLU A 183 -2.57 4.63 -7.56
CA GLU A 183 -2.96 4.02 -6.27
C GLU A 183 -2.80 5.07 -5.16
N GLY A 184 -3.68 5.01 -4.15
CA GLY A 184 -3.66 5.90 -3.01
C GLY A 184 -2.41 5.65 -2.13
N PRO A 185 -1.97 6.65 -1.36
CA PRO A 185 -0.72 6.56 -0.61
C PRO A 185 -0.79 5.52 0.51
N ILE A 186 0.23 4.66 0.56
CA ILE A 186 0.45 3.65 1.58
C ILE A 186 1.53 4.16 2.52
N TRP A 187 1.30 4.05 3.82
CA TRP A 187 2.30 4.43 4.80
C TRP A 187 2.55 3.30 5.78
N THR A 188 3.75 2.72 5.73
CA THR A 188 4.38 1.99 6.84
C THR A 188 5.78 2.57 7.06
N PRO A 189 6.42 2.36 8.22
CA PRO A 189 7.69 3.00 8.53
C PRO A 189 8.85 2.48 7.66
N GLU A 190 9.74 3.41 7.26
CA GLU A 190 11.18 3.29 6.95
C GLU A 190 11.80 2.99 5.55
N SER A 191 12.87 3.78 5.28
CA SER A 191 14.06 3.61 4.39
C SER A 191 13.87 3.76 2.85
N SER A 192 14.71 4.40 2.03
CA SER A 192 16.09 4.91 2.15
C SER A 192 16.45 5.93 1.03
N THR A 193 17.46 6.75 1.34
CA THR A 193 18.54 7.37 0.53
C THR A 193 18.39 7.76 -0.95
N THR A 194 18.79 9.02 -1.17
CA THR A 194 19.15 9.74 -2.41
C THR A 194 18.01 10.43 -3.15
N GLY A 195 18.22 11.74 -3.34
CA GLY A 195 17.20 12.67 -3.81
C GLY A 195 16.81 12.41 -5.25
N HIS A 196 15.67 11.78 -5.42
CA HIS A 196 14.57 12.03 -6.36
C HIS A 196 13.47 11.06 -5.91
N GLU A 197 12.29 11.56 -5.56
CA GLU A 197 11.21 10.74 -5.02
C GLU A 197 10.90 9.53 -5.91
N PRO A 198 11.07 8.28 -5.42
CA PRO A 198 10.28 7.17 -5.89
C PRO A 198 9.04 7.12 -5.00
N SER A 199 7.90 7.53 -5.53
CA SER A 199 6.62 7.12 -4.96
C SER A 199 6.60 5.59 -4.90
N LEU A 200 6.80 5.01 -3.72
CA LEU A 200 6.55 3.58 -3.46
C LEU A 200 5.04 3.36 -3.56
N LEU A 201 4.55 3.14 -4.78
CA LEU A 201 3.28 2.48 -4.99
C LEU A 201 3.46 1.04 -4.50
N ARG A 202 2.93 0.70 -3.32
CA ARG A 202 2.73 -0.72 -2.98
C ARG A 202 1.39 -1.16 -3.54
N MET A 203 1.31 -2.39 -3.99
CA MET A 203 0.10 -2.92 -4.62
C MET A 203 -0.73 -3.69 -3.59
N MET A 204 -2.01 -3.33 -3.44
CA MET A 204 -2.96 -4.10 -2.62
C MET A 204 -3.56 -5.26 -3.41
N VAL A 205 -3.51 -6.47 -2.86
CA VAL A 205 -4.25 -7.60 -3.46
C VAL A 205 -5.54 -7.90 -2.68
N GLY A 206 -6.67 -7.67 -3.36
CA GLY A 206 -8.05 -8.00 -2.99
C GLY A 206 -8.30 -9.38 -2.38
N MET A 207 -8.66 -9.47 -1.09
CA MET A 207 -9.25 -10.70 -0.52
C MET A 207 -10.71 -10.48 -0.12
N ALA A 208 -11.64 -10.83 -1.00
CA ALA A 208 -13.07 -10.79 -0.70
C ALA A 208 -13.61 -12.20 -0.39
N PHE A 209 -14.03 -12.43 0.86
CA PHE A 209 -14.74 -13.66 1.24
C PHE A 209 -16.22 -13.58 0.83
N ARG A 210 -16.51 -14.11 -0.36
CA ARG A 210 -17.76 -14.84 -0.65
C ARG A 210 -17.42 -16.05 -1.52
N ALA A 211 -17.30 -17.22 -0.92
CA ALA A 211 -17.41 -18.54 -1.57
C ALA A 211 -16.80 -18.67 -2.99
N CYS A 212 -15.61 -18.10 -3.22
CA CYS A 212 -14.83 -18.31 -4.44
C CYS A 212 -13.56 -19.07 -4.07
N PRO A 213 -13.34 -20.29 -4.59
CA PRO A 213 -12.20 -21.15 -4.22
C PRO A 213 -10.87 -20.77 -4.91
N SER A 214 -10.68 -19.52 -5.34
CA SER A 214 -9.45 -19.09 -6.03
C SER A 214 -8.69 -18.04 -5.22
N MET A 215 -7.95 -18.50 -4.22
CA MET A 215 -6.85 -17.76 -3.58
C MET A 215 -5.56 -18.47 -4.00
N ASP A 216 -4.96 -18.06 -5.13
CA ASP A 216 -3.67 -18.62 -5.59
C ASP A 216 -2.63 -17.49 -5.83
N SER A 217 -2.90 -16.25 -5.42
CA SER A 217 -2.34 -15.09 -6.13
C SER A 217 -1.38 -14.16 -5.39
N ASN A 218 -0.70 -14.56 -4.31
CA ASN A 218 0.32 -13.66 -3.69
C ASN A 218 1.77 -14.16 -3.82
N ALA A 219 2.01 -15.46 -4.02
CA ALA A 219 3.38 -16.02 -4.12
C ALA A 219 4.14 -15.62 -5.41
N TRP A 220 3.44 -15.29 -6.49
CA TRP A 220 4.05 -14.95 -7.78
C TRP A 220 4.60 -13.53 -7.85
N LEU A 221 4.08 -12.59 -7.04
CA LEU A 221 4.55 -11.20 -7.03
C LEU A 221 5.97 -11.09 -6.48
N ILE A 222 6.25 -11.77 -5.36
CA ILE A 222 7.59 -11.79 -4.75
C ILE A 222 8.59 -12.57 -5.61
N THR A 223 8.14 -13.66 -6.25
CA THR A 223 8.96 -14.39 -7.23
C THR A 223 9.25 -13.55 -8.49
N ALA A 224 8.37 -12.60 -8.84
CA ALA A 224 8.56 -11.62 -9.91
C ALA A 224 9.36 -10.37 -9.46
N GLY A 225 10.01 -10.41 -8.29
CA GLY A 225 10.86 -9.33 -7.79
C GLY A 225 10.12 -8.20 -7.07
N TRP A 226 8.81 -8.33 -6.85
CA TRP A 226 8.03 -7.36 -6.07
C TRP A 226 8.20 -7.64 -4.58
N ASN A 227 9.04 -6.86 -3.92
CA ASN A 227 9.31 -7.03 -2.49
C ASN A 227 8.26 -6.34 -1.59
N ASP A 228 7.38 -5.51 -2.16
CA ASP A 228 6.40 -4.67 -1.46
C ASP A 228 4.95 -5.11 -1.75
N VAL A 229 4.59 -6.33 -1.34
CA VAL A 229 3.24 -6.90 -1.52
C VAL A 229 2.56 -7.02 -0.17
N ASP A 230 1.44 -6.33 0.01
CA ASP A 230 0.65 -6.41 1.24
C ASP A 230 -0.66 -7.17 0.99
N GLY A 231 -1.09 -7.95 1.99
CA GLY A 231 -2.42 -8.55 2.01
C GLY A 231 -3.41 -7.61 2.70
N TYR A 232 -4.71 -7.75 2.41
CA TYR A 232 -5.74 -7.18 3.30
C TYR A 232 -6.87 -8.17 3.54
N ILE A 233 -7.54 -8.01 4.67
CA ILE A 233 -8.73 -8.80 5.03
C ILE A 233 -9.93 -7.87 5.18
N PHE A 234 -11.04 -8.27 4.57
CA PHE A 234 -12.36 -7.66 4.78
C PHE A 234 -13.19 -8.54 5.73
N PRO A 235 -13.17 -8.29 7.05
CA PRO A 235 -13.84 -9.14 8.02
C PRO A 235 -15.36 -9.11 7.84
N CYS A 236 -16.02 -10.26 8.00
CA CYS A 236 -17.46 -10.35 8.04
C CYS A 236 -17.99 -9.98 9.42
N LEU A 237 -18.97 -9.07 9.46
CA LEU A 237 -19.49 -8.48 10.69
C LEU A 237 -21.00 -8.73 10.90
N ARG A 238 -21.59 -9.65 10.13
CA ARG A 238 -23.01 -10.00 10.21
C ARG A 238 -23.26 -11.03 11.31
N SER A 239 -24.47 -11.03 11.88
CA SER A 239 -24.94 -12.10 12.77
C SER A 239 -24.82 -13.45 12.05
N GLY A 240 -24.05 -14.38 12.62
CA GLY A 240 -23.76 -15.70 12.04
C GLY A 240 -22.39 -15.83 11.38
N CYS A 241 -21.59 -14.75 11.31
CA CYS A 241 -20.19 -14.86 10.93
C CYS A 241 -19.33 -15.38 12.10
N ALA A 242 -18.21 -16.01 11.76
CA ALA A 242 -17.29 -16.55 12.76
C ALA A 242 -16.75 -15.41 13.65
N PRO A 243 -16.35 -15.69 14.91
CA PRO A 243 -15.68 -14.69 15.74
C PRO A 243 -14.47 -14.07 15.01
N PRO A 244 -14.12 -12.80 15.28
CA PRO A 244 -13.01 -12.11 14.60
C PRO A 244 -11.70 -12.91 14.64
N ALA A 245 -11.42 -13.59 15.77
CA ALA A 245 -10.23 -14.43 15.97
C ALA A 245 -10.14 -15.49 14.89
N ASN A 246 -11.26 -16.17 14.68
CA ASN A 246 -11.37 -17.30 13.79
C ASN A 246 -11.29 -16.82 12.33
N GLN A 247 -11.76 -15.61 12.02
CA GLN A 247 -11.64 -15.03 10.68
C GLN A 247 -10.18 -14.66 10.36
N ILE A 248 -9.47 -14.05 11.31
CA ILE A 248 -8.05 -13.71 11.19
C ILE A 248 -7.21 -14.98 11.13
N GLU A 249 -7.38 -15.89 12.08
CA GLU A 249 -6.67 -17.17 12.16
C GLU A 249 -6.87 -18.01 10.91
N ALA A 250 -8.11 -18.15 10.43
CA ALA A 250 -8.39 -18.88 9.19
C ALA A 250 -7.71 -18.24 7.98
N THR A 251 -7.67 -16.90 7.91
CA THR A 251 -7.03 -16.17 6.81
C THR A 251 -5.53 -16.40 6.82
N VAL A 252 -4.88 -16.22 7.96
CA VAL A 252 -3.43 -16.41 8.11
C VAL A 252 -3.04 -17.87 7.88
N ASN A 253 -3.76 -18.82 8.48
CA ASN A 253 -3.48 -20.24 8.29
C ASN A 253 -3.62 -20.65 6.82
N LYS A 254 -4.60 -20.08 6.11
CA LYS A 254 -4.75 -20.29 4.67
C LYS A 254 -3.58 -19.71 3.87
N LEU A 255 -3.19 -18.47 4.15
CA LEU A 255 -2.03 -17.81 3.51
C LEU A 255 -0.73 -18.59 3.76
N ASN A 256 -0.49 -19.02 5.00
CA ASN A 256 0.68 -19.82 5.35
C ASN A 256 0.67 -21.19 4.66
N ALA A 257 -0.49 -21.87 4.61
CA ALA A 257 -0.64 -23.15 3.92
C ALA A 257 -0.43 -23.04 2.39
N GLU A 258 -0.68 -21.86 1.83
CA GLU A 258 -0.46 -21.55 0.40
C GLU A 258 0.95 -21.03 0.12
N GLY A 259 1.79 -20.84 1.15
CA GLY A 259 3.12 -20.25 1.00
C GLY A 259 3.09 -18.79 0.55
N ALA A 260 1.98 -18.07 0.81
CA ALA A 260 1.87 -16.66 0.50
C ALA A 260 2.84 -15.85 1.36
N GLN A 261 3.65 -15.02 0.72
CA GLN A 261 4.52 -14.06 1.37
C GLN A 261 3.91 -12.66 1.20
N PHE A 262 3.88 -11.87 2.27
CA PHE A 262 3.37 -10.50 2.27
C PHE A 262 4.11 -9.68 3.34
N GLY A 263 4.29 -8.38 3.09
CA GLY A 263 4.96 -7.45 4.00
C GLY A 263 4.07 -7.06 5.18
N MET A 264 2.82 -6.70 4.89
CA MET A 264 1.82 -6.31 5.87
C MET A 264 0.44 -6.91 5.57
N LEU A 265 -0.33 -7.21 6.62
CA LEU A 265 -1.75 -7.53 6.53
C LEU A 265 -2.59 -6.34 6.97
N TRP A 266 -3.36 -5.75 6.07
CA TRP A 266 -4.24 -4.61 6.35
C TRP A 266 -5.63 -5.09 6.77
N LEU A 267 -6.12 -4.59 7.91
CA LEU A 267 -7.51 -4.75 8.30
C LEU A 267 -8.36 -3.69 7.60
N ASP A 268 -9.20 -4.10 6.65
CA ASP A 268 -10.19 -3.23 6.03
C ASP A 268 -11.38 -3.05 6.99
N LEU A 269 -11.31 -1.99 7.78
CA LEU A 269 -12.25 -1.74 8.86
C LEU A 269 -13.37 -0.82 8.38
N GLU A 270 -14.46 -1.45 7.96
CA GLU A 270 -15.74 -0.78 7.75
C GLU A 270 -16.69 -0.90 8.96
N ARG A 271 -16.50 -1.89 9.88
CA ARG A 271 -16.95 -1.95 11.31
C ARG A 271 -16.02 -2.84 12.18
N ALA A 272 -16.10 -2.76 13.52
CA ALA A 272 -15.03 -3.10 14.49
C ALA A 272 -14.53 -4.57 14.55
N LEU A 273 -13.19 -4.75 14.72
CA LEU A 273 -12.46 -5.53 15.76
C LEU A 273 -11.00 -5.83 15.33
N GLY A 274 -10.02 -5.80 16.26
CA GLY A 274 -8.58 -5.94 15.90
C GLY A 274 -7.60 -6.48 16.97
N ASN A 275 -8.04 -6.95 18.14
CA ASN A 275 -7.10 -7.29 19.24
C ASN A 275 -6.40 -8.66 19.12
N GLN A 276 -6.46 -9.36 17.97
CA GLN A 276 -5.98 -10.75 17.84
C GLN A 276 -4.76 -10.94 16.93
N LEU A 277 -4.38 -9.92 16.15
CA LEU A 277 -3.24 -9.99 15.23
C LEU A 277 -1.87 -9.94 15.94
N ASP A 278 -1.79 -9.23 17.07
CA ASP A 278 -0.52 -9.09 17.81
C ASP A 278 -0.02 -10.44 18.36
N ALA A 279 -0.93 -11.33 18.77
CA ALA A 279 -0.60 -12.67 19.26
C ALA A 279 -0.06 -13.61 18.17
N MET A 280 -0.21 -13.24 16.90
CA MET A 280 0.16 -14.06 15.75
C MET A 280 1.52 -13.67 15.15
N HIS A 281 2.19 -12.64 15.70
CA HIS A 281 3.48 -12.11 15.21
C HIS A 281 3.47 -11.70 13.72
N ILE A 282 2.35 -11.13 13.26
CA ILE A 282 2.18 -10.65 11.88
C ILE A 282 2.30 -9.14 11.85
N ASN A 283 2.99 -8.57 10.86
CA ASN A 283 2.95 -7.14 10.60
C ASN A 283 1.57 -6.75 10.07
N TRP A 284 0.88 -5.83 10.74
CA TRP A 284 -0.47 -5.43 10.36
C TRP A 284 -0.73 -3.94 10.51
N GLY A 285 -1.66 -3.43 9.71
CA GLY A 285 -2.09 -2.03 9.67
C GLY A 285 -3.60 -1.89 9.48
N ILE A 286 -4.08 -0.66 9.49
CA ILE A 286 -5.50 -0.30 9.34
C ILE A 286 -5.74 0.32 7.97
N TYR A 287 -6.72 -0.19 7.25
CA TYR A 287 -7.27 0.46 6.06
C TYR A 287 -8.61 1.12 6.42
N THR A 288 -8.68 2.44 6.39
CA THR A 288 -9.89 3.21 6.73
C THR A 288 -9.81 4.67 6.28
N ASN A 289 -10.86 5.46 6.51
CA ASN A 289 -10.86 6.92 6.37
C ASN A 289 -11.53 7.58 7.58
N TYR A 290 -11.46 8.92 7.68
CA TYR A 290 -12.00 9.67 8.82
C TYR A 290 -13.46 9.30 9.12
N ASN A 291 -14.33 9.30 8.12
CA ASN A 291 -15.76 9.08 8.31
C ASN A 291 -16.05 7.65 8.78
N ASN A 292 -15.34 6.67 8.20
CA ASN A 292 -15.47 5.28 8.62
C ASN A 292 -14.95 5.11 10.05
N TRP A 293 -13.78 5.64 10.39
CA TRP A 293 -13.24 5.55 11.75
C TRP A 293 -14.15 6.18 12.80
N GLU A 294 -14.63 7.40 12.53
CA GLU A 294 -15.57 8.12 13.39
C GLU A 294 -16.86 7.32 13.62
N ALA A 295 -17.41 6.70 12.57
CA ALA A 295 -18.62 5.89 12.67
C ALA A 295 -18.42 4.57 13.45
N ILE A 296 -17.20 4.04 13.51
CA ILE A 296 -16.92 2.73 14.10
C ILE A 296 -16.51 2.85 15.57
N VAL A 297 -15.52 3.71 15.86
CA VAL A 297 -14.90 3.82 17.18
C VAL A 297 -14.92 5.25 17.73
N GLY A 298 -15.31 6.24 16.92
CA GLY A 298 -15.19 7.66 17.25
C GLY A 298 -13.85 8.24 16.77
N ALA A 299 -13.87 9.50 16.30
CA ALA A 299 -12.70 10.12 15.66
C ALA A 299 -11.47 10.20 16.59
N ASP A 300 -11.69 10.29 17.90
CA ASP A 300 -10.63 10.47 18.90
C ASP A 300 -10.13 9.13 19.50
N TRP A 301 -10.71 7.99 19.12
CA TRP A 301 -10.27 6.69 19.63
C TRP A 301 -8.92 6.31 19.03
N ALA A 302 -7.86 6.36 19.84
CA ALA A 302 -6.46 6.29 19.40
C ALA A 302 -5.72 5.00 19.84
N GLN A 303 -6.45 3.96 20.24
CA GLN A 303 -5.84 2.72 20.76
C GLN A 303 -4.95 2.00 19.73
N TRP A 304 -5.18 2.20 18.42
CA TRP A 304 -4.33 1.66 17.34
C TRP A 304 -3.53 2.73 16.61
N SER A 305 -3.28 3.87 17.24
CA SER A 305 -2.54 4.98 16.63
C SER A 305 -1.12 4.63 16.19
N SER A 306 -0.49 3.61 16.77
CA SER A 306 0.81 3.10 16.29
C SER A 306 0.72 2.16 15.11
N LYS A 307 -0.46 1.62 14.80
CA LYS A 307 -0.61 0.75 13.64
C LYS A 307 -0.52 1.61 12.38
N PRO A 308 0.18 1.15 11.35
CA PRO A 308 0.21 1.83 10.05
C PRO A 308 -1.21 2.13 9.57
N LEU A 309 -1.42 3.31 8.98
CA LEU A 309 -2.69 3.70 8.38
C LEU A 309 -2.56 3.74 6.86
N TRP A 310 -3.40 2.96 6.20
CA TRP A 310 -3.74 3.16 4.81
C TRP A 310 -4.99 4.03 4.78
N TRP A 311 -4.78 5.31 4.47
CA TRP A 311 -5.86 6.28 4.37
C TRP A 311 -6.59 6.13 3.02
N ALA A 312 -7.84 5.68 3.07
CA ALA A 312 -8.64 5.44 1.88
C ALA A 312 -9.23 6.74 1.33
N THR A 313 -8.70 7.22 0.21
CA THR A 313 -9.32 8.29 -0.59
C THR A 313 -9.83 7.74 -1.93
N TYR A 314 -11.08 8.03 -2.24
CA TYR A 314 -11.72 7.63 -3.51
C TYR A 314 -11.72 8.77 -4.54
N ASP A 315 -10.87 9.77 -4.34
CA ASP A 315 -10.82 11.01 -5.11
C ASP A 315 -9.79 10.97 -6.25
N GLY A 316 -8.98 9.91 -6.33
CA GLY A 316 -7.96 9.74 -7.36
C GLY A 316 -6.79 10.71 -7.25
N ARG A 317 -6.67 11.45 -6.14
CA ARG A 317 -5.48 12.26 -5.85
C ARG A 317 -4.39 11.40 -5.24
N LYS A 318 -3.16 11.77 -5.55
CA LYS A 318 -1.94 11.15 -4.99
C LYS A 318 -1.42 11.88 -3.75
N ASP A 319 -1.97 13.05 -3.47
CA ASP A 319 -1.59 13.89 -2.34
C ASP A 319 -2.54 13.72 -1.16
N MET A 320 -2.08 14.17 0.01
CA MET A 320 -2.86 14.21 1.23
C MET A 320 -3.36 15.62 1.56
N ALA A 321 -3.78 16.39 0.56
CA ALA A 321 -4.25 17.75 0.79
C ALA A 321 -5.47 17.79 1.74
N ASP A 322 -6.35 16.78 1.67
CA ASP A 322 -7.60 16.75 2.45
C ASP A 322 -7.55 15.76 3.63
N PHE A 323 -6.35 15.31 4.01
CA PHE A 323 -6.22 14.44 5.18
C PHE A 323 -6.63 15.21 6.43
N LYS A 324 -7.69 14.73 7.09
CA LYS A 324 -8.13 15.17 8.41
C LYS A 324 -7.56 14.21 9.44
N PRO A 325 -6.85 14.67 10.49
CA PRO A 325 -6.40 13.80 11.57
C PRO A 325 -7.55 13.04 12.25
N PHE A 326 -7.34 11.76 12.55
CA PHE A 326 -8.24 10.90 13.34
C PHE A 326 -7.46 9.73 13.93
N GLY A 327 -7.97 9.09 14.97
CA GLY A 327 -7.43 7.85 15.52
C GLY A 327 -5.98 7.93 16.01
N GLY A 328 -5.50 9.15 16.30
CA GLY A 328 -4.10 9.43 16.61
C GLY A 328 -3.17 9.54 15.39
N TRP A 329 -3.66 9.24 14.18
CA TRP A 329 -2.90 9.48 12.94
C TRP A 329 -2.92 10.95 12.56
N THR A 330 -1.72 11.50 12.36
CA THR A 330 -1.51 12.90 11.98
C THR A 330 -0.64 12.97 10.73
N LYS A 331 -0.68 14.11 10.04
CA LYS A 331 0.15 14.35 8.87
C LYS A 331 1.47 14.99 9.30
N ALA A 332 2.59 14.38 8.90
CA ALA A 332 3.90 14.98 9.09
C ALA A 332 4.01 16.34 8.36
N VAL A 333 4.70 17.29 8.97
CA VAL A 333 5.07 18.55 8.36
C VAL A 333 6.12 18.28 7.30
N ASN A 334 5.85 18.62 6.04
CA ASN A 334 6.81 18.42 4.96
C ASN A 334 7.96 19.44 5.02
N VAL A 335 9.00 19.24 4.20
CA VAL A 335 10.20 20.09 4.17
C VAL A 335 9.85 21.56 3.92
N ASP A 336 8.93 21.85 3.00
CA ASP A 336 8.54 23.23 2.70
C ASP A 336 7.71 23.87 3.83
N GLY A 337 6.96 23.07 4.59
CA GLY A 337 6.31 23.48 5.83
C GLY A 337 7.35 23.94 6.87
N PHE A 338 8.43 23.18 7.05
CA PHE A 338 9.53 23.59 7.94
C PHE A 338 10.29 24.82 7.43
N LYS A 339 10.49 24.99 6.11
CA LYS A 339 11.03 26.24 5.56
C LYS A 339 10.10 27.42 5.81
N CYS A 340 8.79 27.21 5.67
CA CYS A 340 7.78 28.23 5.95
C CYS A 340 7.78 28.62 7.44
N LEU A 341 7.89 27.65 8.36
CA LEU A 341 8.02 27.92 9.79
C LEU A 341 9.29 28.72 10.11
N ALA A 342 10.42 28.40 9.50
CA ALA A 342 11.65 29.18 9.67
C ALA A 342 11.48 30.63 9.18
N ALA A 343 10.77 30.84 8.06
CA ALA A 343 10.43 32.17 7.57
C ALA A 343 9.49 32.96 8.51
N HIS A 344 8.77 32.27 9.39
CA HIS A 344 7.95 32.87 10.46
C HIS A 344 8.70 33.00 11.80
N ASN A 345 10.04 32.94 11.79
CA ASN A 345 10.92 33.10 12.95
C ASN A 345 10.79 32.01 14.02
N TYR A 346 10.40 30.80 13.64
CA TYR A 346 10.54 29.62 14.50
C TYR A 346 11.96 29.05 14.35
N SER A 347 12.64 28.82 15.47
CA SER A 347 14.09 28.52 15.50
C SER A 347 14.44 27.12 16.02
N PHE A 348 13.54 26.44 16.73
CA PHE A 348 13.76 25.09 17.25
C PHE A 348 12.49 24.25 17.21
N PHE A 349 12.67 22.94 17.16
CA PHE A 349 11.58 21.96 17.07
C PHE A 349 11.88 20.75 17.95
N VAL A 350 10.88 20.33 18.74
CA VAL A 350 10.93 19.11 19.54
C VAL A 350 9.77 18.24 19.09
N ALA A 351 10.07 17.01 18.66
CA ALA A 351 9.07 16.04 18.28
C ALA A 351 8.87 15.01 19.39
N ARG A 352 7.65 14.52 19.55
CA ARG A 352 7.41 13.25 20.24
C ARG A 352 7.98 12.12 19.37
N VAL A 353 8.56 11.11 20.00
CA VAL A 353 9.25 9.99 19.31
C VAL A 353 8.91 8.63 19.89
N TRP A 354 8.17 8.60 20.99
CA TRP A 354 7.76 7.41 21.72
C TRP A 354 6.40 7.66 22.37
N HIS A 355 5.57 6.62 22.41
CA HIS A 355 4.26 6.63 23.04
C HIS A 355 4.26 5.80 24.33
N SER A 356 3.46 6.23 25.31
CA SER A 356 3.30 5.51 26.60
C SER A 356 2.80 4.08 26.44
N TYR A 357 2.06 3.77 25.37
CA TYR A 357 1.59 2.42 25.07
C TYR A 357 2.68 1.50 24.48
N GLY A 358 3.94 1.96 24.38
CA GLY A 358 5.10 1.10 24.13
C GLY A 358 5.57 1.04 22.68
N ASP A 359 5.32 2.07 21.87
CA ASP A 359 5.74 2.11 20.46
C ASP A 359 6.33 3.47 20.05
N TYR A 360 7.03 3.50 18.91
CA TYR A 360 7.65 4.71 18.37
C TYR A 360 6.59 5.68 17.80
N ASP A 361 6.86 6.99 17.89
CA ASP A 361 6.09 8.02 17.16
C ASP A 361 6.78 8.32 15.83
N GLU A 362 6.38 7.53 14.84
CA GLU A 362 6.96 7.59 13.49
C GLU A 362 6.69 8.94 12.79
N THR A 363 5.59 9.63 13.13
CA THR A 363 5.30 10.95 12.57
C THR A 363 6.26 12.00 13.13
N GLY A 364 6.51 11.97 14.44
CA GLY A 364 7.47 12.89 15.04
C GLY A 364 8.91 12.59 14.62
N ILE A 365 9.29 11.32 14.46
CA ILE A 365 10.57 10.93 13.86
C ILE A 365 10.69 11.47 12.42
N GLN A 366 9.65 11.35 11.61
CA GLN A 366 9.65 11.89 10.25
C GLN A 366 9.73 13.43 10.24
N ASN A 367 9.06 14.10 11.18
CA ASN A 367 9.17 15.55 11.34
C ASN A 367 10.60 15.98 11.67
N ILE A 368 11.34 15.22 12.49
CA ILE A 368 12.77 15.46 12.75
C ILE A 368 13.58 15.40 11.44
N LYS A 369 13.36 14.37 10.61
CA LYS A 369 14.04 14.21 9.32
C LYS A 369 13.71 15.37 8.36
N ASN A 370 12.45 15.76 8.27
CA ASN A 370 11.99 16.85 7.39
C ASN A 370 12.53 18.21 7.84
N ALA A 371 12.55 18.48 9.15
CA ALA A 371 13.12 19.71 9.70
C ALA A 371 14.63 19.80 9.42
N ARG A 372 15.38 18.70 9.57
CA ARG A 372 16.80 18.62 9.19
C ARG A 372 17.00 18.93 7.72
N ALA A 373 16.22 18.31 6.84
CA ALA A 373 16.27 18.54 5.40
C ALA A 373 15.90 19.99 5.02
N ALA A 374 15.07 20.66 5.82
CA ALA A 374 14.75 22.09 5.69
C ALA A 374 15.86 23.02 6.22
N GLY A 375 16.95 22.48 6.76
CA GLY A 375 18.10 23.25 7.24
C GLY A 375 18.06 23.61 8.73
N TRP A 376 17.13 23.04 9.51
CA TRP A 376 17.04 23.29 10.95
C TRP A 376 18.15 22.53 11.70
N LYS A 377 18.98 23.27 12.43
CA LYS A 377 20.19 22.75 13.09
C LYS A 377 19.99 22.38 14.57
N ASP A 378 18.92 22.87 15.20
CA ASP A 378 18.59 22.59 16.60
C ASP A 378 17.40 21.60 16.71
N ILE A 379 17.67 20.33 16.43
CA ILE A 379 16.68 19.23 16.54
C ILE A 379 17.24 18.13 17.46
N GLN A 380 16.39 17.63 18.34
CA GLN A 380 16.69 16.89 19.58
C GLN A 380 16.35 15.38 19.37
N ASN A 381 17.14 14.37 19.83
CA ASN A 381 16.87 12.95 19.48
C ASN A 381 17.03 11.82 20.55
N VAL A 382 16.86 10.57 20.07
CA VAL A 382 16.54 9.32 20.78
C VAL A 382 17.30 8.08 20.28
N VAL A 383 17.38 7.07 21.16
CA VAL A 383 18.30 5.91 21.25
C VAL A 383 18.13 4.80 20.20
N LYS A 384 19.25 4.07 19.96
CA LYS A 384 19.51 2.78 19.25
C LYS A 384 18.79 2.43 17.94
N LYS A 385 17.46 2.52 17.82
CA LYS A 385 16.77 2.20 16.55
C LYS A 385 17.02 3.29 15.50
N LEU A 386 16.99 4.57 15.92
CA LEU A 386 17.15 5.74 15.06
C LEU A 386 18.59 6.08 14.64
N ASN A 387 19.59 5.54 15.36
CA ASN A 387 21.00 5.66 14.94
C ASN A 387 21.25 4.87 13.64
N ALA A 388 20.47 3.83 13.36
CA ALA A 388 20.53 3.08 12.10
C ALA A 388 19.90 3.86 10.92
N GLU A 389 19.04 4.84 11.21
CA GLU A 389 18.29 5.64 10.22
C GLU A 389 18.89 7.04 9.95
N ASN A 390 20.09 7.32 10.47
CA ASN A 390 20.84 8.55 10.22
C ASN A 390 20.16 9.85 10.70
N ALA A 391 19.28 9.79 11.72
CA ALA A 391 18.70 10.96 12.38
C ALA A 391 19.69 11.49 13.45
N ASN A 392 20.36 12.63 13.21
CA ASN A 392 21.46 13.18 14.04
C ASN A 392 20.98 14.23 15.10
N PHE A 393 21.44 14.23 16.38
CA PHE A 393 20.75 14.90 17.54
C PHE A 393 21.39 16.07 18.28
N GLY A 394 20.54 16.79 19.07
CA GLY A 394 20.84 17.37 20.39
C GLY A 394 20.45 16.55 21.66
N MET A 395 19.19 16.57 22.12
CA MET A 395 18.72 16.23 23.50
C MET A 395 17.44 15.34 23.50
N LEU A 396 17.18 14.59 24.57
CA LEU A 396 15.94 13.83 24.78
C LEU A 396 15.14 14.42 25.94
N TRP A 397 13.83 14.58 25.79
CA TRP A 397 12.96 15.04 26.89
C TRP A 397 12.07 13.90 27.38
N LEU A 398 12.15 13.61 28.68
CA LEU A 398 11.17 12.73 29.33
C LEU A 398 9.92 13.54 29.62
N ASP A 399 8.83 13.20 28.93
CA ASP A 399 7.50 13.78 29.14
C ASP A 399 6.84 13.15 30.36
N ILE A 400 6.86 13.87 31.49
CA ILE A 400 6.33 13.39 32.78
C ILE A 400 5.07 14.20 33.13
N GLU A 401 3.92 13.65 32.75
CA GLU A 401 2.60 14.23 32.93
C GLU A 401 1.59 13.25 33.54
N ILE A 402 0.51 13.76 34.16
CA ILE A 402 -0.38 13.02 35.10
C ILE A 402 -1.21 11.87 34.46
N PHE A 403 -0.99 11.53 33.20
CA PHE A 403 -1.76 10.49 32.52
C PHE A 403 -1.30 9.08 32.93
N GLU A 404 -2.23 8.27 33.46
CA GLU A 404 -2.05 6.84 33.80
C GLU A 404 -0.96 6.47 34.84
N TRP A 405 -0.50 7.43 35.65
CA TRP A 405 0.40 7.12 36.77
C TRP A 405 -0.36 6.56 37.97
N PRO A 406 0.16 5.51 38.64
CA PRO A 406 -0.41 5.03 39.89
C PRO A 406 -0.12 6.02 41.04
N ASP A 407 -0.97 5.99 42.07
CA ASP A 407 -0.83 6.85 43.28
C ASP A 407 0.43 6.54 44.12
N ASN A 408 1.19 5.50 43.76
CA ASN A 408 2.40 5.09 44.47
C ASN A 408 3.62 5.92 44.01
N LYS A 409 3.83 7.05 44.67
CA LYS A 409 4.95 7.96 44.37
C LYS A 409 6.32 7.29 44.42
N THR A 410 6.56 6.38 45.37
CA THR A 410 7.85 5.66 45.44
C THR A 410 8.08 4.79 44.20
N ALA A 411 7.06 4.04 43.77
CA ALA A 411 7.17 3.25 42.54
C ALA A 411 7.38 4.12 41.30
N ASN A 412 6.73 5.29 41.24
CA ASN A 412 6.92 6.25 40.15
C ASN A 412 8.34 6.81 40.13
N GLN A 413 8.88 7.17 41.30
CA GLN A 413 10.26 7.64 41.47
C GLN A 413 11.27 6.58 41.01
N ASP A 414 11.04 5.31 41.38
CA ASP A 414 11.90 4.18 40.98
C ASP A 414 11.88 4.00 39.45
N PHE A 415 10.69 3.95 38.84
CA PHE A 415 10.52 3.81 37.39
C PHE A 415 11.20 4.94 36.61
N ILE A 416 10.97 6.20 37.00
CA ILE A 416 11.62 7.36 36.37
C ILE A 416 13.13 7.28 36.56
N SER A 417 13.61 6.85 37.73
CA SER A 417 15.04 6.69 37.97
C SER A 417 15.70 5.64 37.09
N GLU A 418 15.00 4.56 36.76
CA GLU A 418 15.47 3.54 35.81
C GLU A 418 15.58 4.10 34.39
N LEU A 419 14.55 4.84 33.92
CA LEU A 419 14.61 5.54 32.63
C LEU A 419 15.81 6.48 32.55
N CYS A 420 16.01 7.30 33.59
CA CYS A 420 17.10 8.28 33.65
C CYS A 420 18.50 7.61 33.65
N LYS A 421 18.66 6.50 34.39
CA LYS A 421 19.91 5.72 34.41
C LYS A 421 20.22 5.12 33.04
N GLU A 422 19.20 4.63 32.33
CA GLU A 422 19.38 4.11 30.97
C GLU A 422 19.79 5.23 29.99
N LEU A 423 19.19 6.42 30.10
CA LEU A 423 19.61 7.59 29.29
C LEU A 423 21.06 7.98 29.53
N ASP A 424 21.50 8.00 30.80
CA ASP A 424 22.89 8.24 31.16
C ASP A 424 23.82 7.14 30.61
N ALA A 425 23.42 5.85 30.68
CA ALA A 425 24.18 4.73 30.16
C ALA A 425 24.33 4.77 28.63
N GLN A 426 23.30 5.25 27.92
CA GLN A 426 23.30 5.47 26.47
C GLN A 426 24.07 6.74 26.07
N LYS A 427 24.56 7.53 27.04
CA LYS A 427 25.31 8.78 26.85
C LYS A 427 24.54 9.82 26.02
N VAL A 428 23.22 9.83 26.16
CA VAL A 428 22.35 10.82 25.51
C VAL A 428 22.26 12.07 26.38
N GLN A 429 22.23 13.26 25.79
CA GLN A 429 21.87 14.47 26.54
C GLN A 429 20.37 14.46 26.78
N TRP A 430 19.91 14.69 28.01
CA TRP A 430 18.48 14.60 28.30
C TRP A 430 18.02 15.60 29.36
N GLY A 431 16.72 15.87 29.37
CA GLY A 431 16.00 16.73 30.30
C GLY A 431 14.61 16.21 30.63
N ILE A 432 13.89 16.93 31.49
CA ILE A 432 12.55 16.56 31.95
C ILE A 432 11.56 17.63 31.53
N TYR A 433 10.48 17.23 30.87
CA TYR A 433 9.30 18.05 30.67
C TYR A 433 8.32 17.76 31.80
N SER A 434 7.91 18.80 32.53
CA SER A 434 6.86 18.68 33.56
C SER A 434 6.35 20.04 34.04
N SER A 435 5.32 20.00 34.89
CA SER A 435 4.81 21.13 35.65
C SER A 435 4.88 20.84 37.15
N ALA A 436 4.82 21.88 37.99
CA ALA A 436 4.76 21.68 39.45
C ALA A 436 3.56 20.81 39.87
N HIS A 437 2.43 20.93 39.16
CA HIS A 437 1.25 20.11 39.40
C HIS A 437 1.51 18.64 39.05
N ASN A 438 2.07 18.35 37.88
CA ASN A 438 2.41 16.98 37.48
C ASN A 438 3.43 16.37 38.45
N TRP A 439 4.51 17.10 38.76
CA TRP A 439 5.55 16.64 39.67
C TRP A 439 5.01 16.33 41.08
N LEU A 440 4.17 17.21 41.63
CA LEU A 440 3.52 17.00 42.94
C LEU A 440 2.75 15.67 42.99
N ASN A 441 1.96 15.41 41.96
CA ASN A 441 1.06 14.27 41.93
C ASN A 441 1.80 12.97 41.63
N ILE A 442 2.77 12.97 40.73
CA ILE A 442 3.46 11.76 40.28
C ILE A 442 4.56 11.34 41.27
N VAL A 443 5.38 12.28 41.72
CA VAL A 443 6.61 11.98 42.51
C VAL A 443 6.76 12.78 43.79
N GLY A 444 6.00 13.86 43.98
CA GLY A 444 6.14 14.79 45.10
C GLY A 444 7.06 15.97 44.79
N LEU A 445 6.70 17.17 45.26
CA LEU A 445 7.41 18.42 44.95
C LEU A 445 8.85 18.47 45.48
N ASP A 446 9.13 17.73 46.54
CA ASP A 446 10.41 17.66 47.24
C ASP A 446 11.38 16.64 46.64
N TRP A 447 10.92 15.78 45.72
CA TRP A 447 11.79 14.82 45.05
C TRP A 447 12.73 15.53 44.08
N ALA A 448 13.99 15.69 44.51
CA ALA A 448 14.99 16.53 43.86
C ALA A 448 16.21 15.77 43.30
N VAL A 449 16.04 14.47 43.00
CA VAL A 449 17.12 13.59 42.51
C VAL A 449 17.70 14.09 41.18
N TRP A 450 16.86 14.65 40.30
CA TRP A 450 17.24 15.05 38.94
C TRP A 450 17.36 16.57 38.74
N LYS A 451 17.52 17.34 39.83
CA LYS A 451 17.59 18.81 39.82
C LYS A 451 18.70 19.40 38.93
N ASP A 452 19.75 18.62 38.67
CA ASP A 452 20.91 19.04 37.86
C ASP A 452 20.66 18.85 36.35
N LYS A 453 19.54 18.22 35.97
CA LYS A 453 19.11 18.05 34.57
C LYS A 453 18.24 19.25 34.14
N PRO A 454 18.22 19.62 32.86
CA PRO A 454 17.43 20.75 32.40
C PRO A 454 15.93 20.46 32.50
N LEU A 455 15.16 21.51 32.80
CA LEU A 455 13.70 21.47 32.94
C LEU A 455 13.03 22.18 31.75
N TRP A 456 12.09 21.50 31.10
CA TRP A 456 11.12 22.08 30.19
C TRP A 456 9.81 22.23 30.95
N TRP A 457 9.53 23.48 31.34
CA TRP A 457 8.45 23.82 32.24
C TRP A 457 7.16 24.10 31.49
N ALA A 458 6.05 23.45 31.86
CA ALA A 458 4.74 23.66 31.24
C ALA A 458 3.76 24.42 32.16
N THR A 459 3.12 25.47 31.63
CA THR A 459 2.06 26.22 32.35
C THR A 459 0.88 26.68 31.52
N TYR A 460 1.04 26.85 30.20
CA TYR A 460 -0.04 27.35 29.33
C TYR A 460 -0.59 28.73 29.74
N ASP A 461 0.25 29.59 30.34
CA ASP A 461 -0.12 30.89 30.91
C ASP A 461 -0.19 32.03 29.89
N GLY A 462 0.12 31.77 28.62
CA GLY A 462 0.12 32.78 27.56
C GLY A 462 1.31 33.73 27.59
N LYS A 463 2.30 33.53 28.46
CA LYS A 463 3.46 34.44 28.64
C LYS A 463 4.73 33.80 28.11
N LYS A 464 5.36 34.45 27.14
CA LYS A 464 6.63 33.99 26.53
C LYS A 464 7.84 34.45 27.37
N ASP A 465 7.89 34.08 28.65
CA ASP A 465 8.96 34.44 29.60
C ASP A 465 9.08 33.42 30.76
N TYR A 466 9.88 33.70 31.80
CA TYR A 466 10.02 32.82 32.98
C TYR A 466 9.53 33.48 34.28
N ALA A 467 8.77 34.58 34.21
CA ALA A 467 8.49 35.44 35.35
C ALA A 467 7.70 34.73 36.47
N ASP A 468 6.82 33.80 36.09
CA ASP A 468 5.95 33.08 37.01
C ASP A 468 6.51 31.73 37.48
N PHE A 469 7.76 31.40 37.09
CA PHE A 469 8.37 30.15 37.53
C PHE A 469 8.55 30.11 39.05
N LYS A 470 8.10 29.01 39.66
CA LYS A 470 8.31 28.71 41.08
C LYS A 470 9.10 27.42 41.19
N SER A 471 10.10 27.41 42.07
CA SER A 471 10.95 26.24 42.27
C SER A 471 10.16 25.01 42.74
N PHE A 472 10.43 23.87 42.11
CA PHE A 472 9.96 22.54 42.52
C PHE A 472 10.99 21.50 42.10
N GLY A 473 10.98 20.31 42.71
CA GLY A 473 11.89 19.21 42.34
C GLY A 473 13.38 19.57 42.41
N GLY A 474 13.74 20.59 43.18
CA GLY A 474 15.08 21.16 43.26
C GLY A 474 15.48 22.11 42.10
N TRP A 475 14.66 22.27 41.05
CA TRP A 475 14.90 23.25 40.00
C TRP A 475 14.65 24.68 40.50
N THR A 476 15.61 25.56 40.22
CA THR A 476 15.52 27.00 40.54
C THR A 476 15.30 27.88 39.31
N LYS A 477 15.44 27.30 38.12
CA LYS A 477 15.10 27.93 36.84
C LYS A 477 14.82 26.86 35.77
N PRO A 478 13.92 27.11 34.81
CA PRO A 478 13.74 26.26 33.65
C PRO A 478 14.76 26.56 32.54
N ALA A 479 14.89 25.62 31.60
CA ALA A 479 15.64 25.78 30.36
C ALA A 479 14.72 26.09 29.17
N ILE A 480 13.50 25.55 29.15
CA ILE A 480 12.46 25.82 28.13
C ILE A 480 11.14 26.07 28.88
N HIS A 481 10.26 26.92 28.34
CA HIS A 481 8.90 27.11 28.83
C HIS A 481 7.86 26.86 27.75
N GLN A 482 6.97 25.89 27.95
CA GLN A 482 5.78 25.71 27.13
C GLN A 482 4.65 26.58 27.67
N TRP A 483 4.37 27.67 26.93
CA TRP A 483 3.48 28.75 27.38
C TRP A 483 2.11 28.73 26.69
N ALA A 484 1.96 27.96 25.60
CA ALA A 484 0.68 27.71 24.94
C ALA A 484 0.68 26.36 24.22
N GLY A 485 -0.48 25.74 24.07
CA GLY A 485 -0.64 24.44 23.41
C GLY A 485 -1.81 24.40 22.44
N SER A 486 -1.79 23.43 21.51
CA SER A 486 -2.85 23.20 20.51
C SER A 486 -3.21 24.43 19.67
N VAL A 487 -2.24 25.30 19.40
CA VAL A 487 -2.46 26.52 18.62
C VAL A 487 -2.32 26.24 17.13
N SER A 488 -3.23 26.84 16.35
CA SER A 488 -3.13 26.84 14.90
C SER A 488 -2.03 27.82 14.49
N GLY A 489 -0.89 27.27 14.07
CA GLY A 489 0.28 28.03 13.65
C GLY A 489 0.26 28.38 12.15
N PRO A 490 1.23 29.16 11.68
CA PRO A 490 1.38 29.43 10.26
C PRO A 490 1.67 28.14 9.49
N CYS A 491 1.61 28.19 8.16
CA CYS A 491 1.95 27.05 7.29
C CYS A 491 1.01 25.83 7.43
N GLY A 492 -0.18 26.02 8.03
CA GLY A 492 -1.21 24.99 8.14
C GLY A 492 -0.91 23.89 9.15
N VAL A 493 -0.06 24.17 10.15
CA VAL A 493 0.31 23.21 11.19
C VAL A 493 -0.24 23.61 12.56
N ASN A 494 -0.67 22.62 13.34
CA ASN A 494 -0.97 22.82 14.76
C ASN A 494 0.29 22.54 15.58
N MET A 495 0.53 23.35 16.61
CA MET A 495 1.77 23.27 17.39
C MET A 495 1.56 23.69 18.86
N ASP A 496 2.48 23.26 19.70
CA ASP A 496 2.66 23.83 21.03
C ASP A 496 3.79 24.87 20.98
N LEU A 497 3.58 26.00 21.64
CA LEU A 497 4.51 27.12 21.61
C LEU A 497 5.40 27.12 22.83
N ASN A 498 6.68 27.30 22.55
CA ASN A 498 7.73 27.22 23.53
C ASN A 498 8.60 28.48 23.49
N TYR A 499 9.08 28.88 24.65
CA TYR A 499 10.06 29.93 24.82
C TYR A 499 11.41 29.30 25.16
N TYR A 500 12.39 29.62 24.33
CA TYR A 500 13.80 29.33 24.51
C TYR A 500 14.57 30.63 24.16
N PRO A 501 15.36 31.18 25.10
CA PRO A 501 16.00 32.49 24.96
C PRO A 501 17.16 32.53 23.97
#